data_AF-A0A9E2XBC1-F1
#
_entry.id   AF-A0A9E2XBC1-F1
#
_cell.length_a   1.000
_cell.length_b   1.000
_cell.length_c   1.000
_cell.angle_alpha   90.00
_cell.angle_beta   90.00
_cell.angle_gamma   90.00
#
_symmetry.space_group_name_H-M   'P 1'
#
loop_
_entity.id
_entity.type
_entity.pdbx_description
1 polymer ?
#
loop_
_entity_poly.entity_id
_entity_poly.type
_entity_poly.pdbx_seq_one_letter_code
_entity_poly.pdbx_strand_id
1 'polypeptide(L)' 'ERGARHVSVCTLLDKSGKRRTKLEADFVGFQVGDEFLVGYGLDWAHRFRGLPYIGVVEKKS' A
#
# COMPACT_ATOMS: atom_id res chain seq x y z
N GLU A 1 25.90 -5.21 -0.55
CA GLU A 1 25.07 -4.94 -1.75
C GLU A 1 25.06 -6.19 -2.64
N ARG A 2 24.00 -6.43 -3.44
CA ARG A 2 23.83 -7.68 -4.22
C ARG A 2 24.21 -7.56 -5.71
N GLY A 3 24.81 -6.43 -6.15
CA GLY A 3 25.29 -6.25 -7.53
C GLY A 3 24.24 -5.82 -8.57
N ALA A 4 23.10 -5.25 -8.15
CA ALA A 4 22.10 -4.73 -9.07
C ALA A 4 22.60 -3.44 -9.76
N ARG A 5 22.41 -3.32 -11.08
CA ARG A 5 22.77 -2.11 -11.85
C ARG A 5 21.84 -0.92 -11.56
N HIS A 6 20.58 -1.21 -11.22
CA HIS A 6 19.57 -0.22 -10.89
C HIS A 6 18.54 -0.86 -9.96
N VAL A 7 17.97 -0.07 -9.05
CA VAL A 7 16.91 -0.48 -8.14
C VAL A 7 15.83 0.59 -8.17
N SER A 8 14.58 0.17 -8.34
CA SER A 8 13.42 1.04 -8.29
C SER A 8 12.33 0.46 -7.40
N VAL A 9 11.47 1.33 -6.89
CA VAL A 9 10.33 0.97 -6.05
C VAL A 9 9.04 1.28 -6.82
N CYS A 10 8.18 0.28 -6.93
CA CYS A 10 6.82 0.41 -7.44
C CYS A 10 5.83 -0.01 -6.35
N THR A 11 4.81 0.80 -6.12
CA THR A 11 3.72 0.47 -5.19
C THR A 11 2.37 0.75 -5.83
N LEU A 12 1.39 -0.10 -5.53
CA LEU A 12 0.01 0.14 -5.94
C LEU A 12 -0.62 1.27 -5.12
N LEU A 13 -0.38 1.30 -3.82
CA LEU A 13 -0.96 2.26 -2.88
C LEU A 13 0.14 2.96 -2.11
N ASP A 14 0.10 4.29 -2.07
CA ASP A 14 1.06 5.11 -1.35
C ASP A 14 0.38 5.99 -0.30
N LYS A 15 0.80 5.84 0.96
CA LYS A 15 0.33 6.61 2.12
C LYS A 15 1.34 7.70 2.49
N SER A 16 1.49 8.67 1.60
CA SER A 16 2.51 9.73 1.70
C SER A 16 2.42 10.54 3.00
N GLY A 17 1.21 10.73 3.55
CA GLY A 17 0.97 11.53 4.76
C GLY A 17 1.55 10.97 6.07
N LYS A 18 2.00 9.70 6.11
CA LYS A 18 2.51 9.04 7.33
C LYS A 18 3.88 8.40 7.19
N ARG A 19 4.72 8.87 6.27
CA ARG A 19 6.07 8.33 6.11
C ARG A 19 6.91 8.60 7.37
N ARG A 20 7.55 7.55 7.92
CA ARG A 20 8.55 7.67 9.00
C ARG A 20 9.93 8.10 8.50
N THR A 21 10.17 8.00 7.20
CA THR A 21 11.44 8.31 6.55
C THR A 21 11.21 8.92 5.18
N LYS A 22 12.21 9.63 4.65
CA LYS A 22 12.19 10.16 3.29
C LYS A 22 12.42 9.01 2.30
N LEU A 23 11.34 8.45 1.79
CA LEU A 23 11.34 7.44 0.74
C LEU A 23 10.20 7.77 -0.21
N GLU A 24 10.50 8.10 -1.46
CA GLU A 24 9.49 8.24 -2.52
C GLU A 24 9.62 7.05 -3.47
N ALA A 25 8.50 6.44 -3.85
CA ALA A 25 8.51 5.37 -4.83
C ALA A 25 8.62 5.95 -6.24
N ASP A 26 9.36 5.28 -7.13
CA ASP A 26 9.50 5.71 -8.52
C ASP A 26 8.19 5.57 -9.30
N PHE A 27 7.36 4.59 -8.91
CA PHE A 27 6.06 4.32 -9.53
C PHE A 27 4.98 4.16 -8.46
N VAL A 28 3.91 4.94 -8.58
CA VAL A 28 2.76 4.92 -7.68
C VAL A 28 1.48 4.72 -8.48
N GLY A 29 0.68 3.72 -8.11
CA GLY A 29 -0.65 3.51 -8.69
C GLY A 29 -1.66 4.54 -8.19
N PHE A 30 -1.86 4.60 -6.87
CA PHE A 30 -2.80 5.51 -6.21
C PHE A 30 -2.21 6.09 -4.93
N GLN A 31 -2.37 7.39 -4.74
CA GLN A 31 -2.14 8.03 -3.45
C GLN A 31 -3.41 7.92 -2.61
N VAL A 32 -3.27 7.46 -1.37
CA VAL A 32 -4.39 7.20 -0.46
C VAL A 32 -4.14 7.85 0.90
N GLY A 33 -5.22 8.09 1.63
CA GLY A 33 -5.20 8.72 2.93
C GLY A 33 -4.89 7.74 4.07
N ASP A 34 -5.37 8.08 5.25
CA ASP A 34 -5.17 7.32 6.48
C ASP A 34 -6.29 6.31 6.75
N GLU A 35 -6.84 5.71 5.71
CA GLU A 35 -7.87 4.68 5.83
C GLU A 35 -7.24 3.30 6.02
N PHE A 36 -7.92 2.40 6.74
CA PHE A 36 -7.51 1.01 6.78
C PHE A 36 -8.04 0.28 5.54
N LEU A 37 -7.14 -0.09 4.63
CA LEU A 37 -7.48 -0.66 3.32
C LEU A 37 -7.32 -2.19 3.29
N VAL A 38 -8.23 -2.88 2.60
CA VAL A 38 -8.22 -4.33 2.36
C VAL A 38 -8.49 -4.63 0.89
N GLY A 39 -8.23 -5.87 0.45
CA GLY A 39 -8.43 -6.29 -0.94
C GLY A 39 -7.17 -6.20 -1.79
N TYR A 40 -7.19 -6.85 -2.95
CA TYR A 40 -6.06 -6.90 -3.88
C TYR A 40 -4.73 -7.33 -3.21
N GLY A 41 -4.80 -8.35 -2.35
CA GLY A 41 -3.67 -8.86 -1.57
C GLY A 41 -3.52 -8.27 -0.16
N LEU A 42 -4.12 -7.11 0.12
CA LEU A 42 -4.18 -6.52 1.47
C LEU A 42 -5.19 -7.27 2.33
N ASP A 43 -4.90 -7.39 3.63
CA ASP A 43 -5.69 -8.20 4.53
C ASP A 43 -6.06 -7.52 5.84
N TRP A 44 -7.11 -8.06 6.43
CA TRP A 44 -7.45 -7.86 7.84
C TRP A 44 -7.69 -9.22 8.49
N ALA A 45 -6.84 -9.60 9.45
CA ALA A 45 -6.87 -10.91 10.11
C ALA A 45 -6.93 -12.08 9.11
N HIS A 46 -6.05 -12.08 8.09
CA HIS A 46 -5.99 -13.06 7.00
C HIS A 46 -7.21 -13.11 6.06
N ARG A 47 -8.18 -12.20 6.21
CA ARG A 47 -9.37 -12.12 5.35
C ARG A 47 -9.22 -11.05 4.28
N PHE A 48 -10.11 -11.09 3.28
CA PHE A 48 -10.32 -10.05 2.25
C PHE A 48 -9.23 -9.92 1.18
N ARG A 49 -8.12 -10.66 1.25
CA ARG A 49 -7.04 -10.64 0.23
C ARG A 49 -7.53 -10.82 -1.22
N GLY A 50 -8.51 -11.70 -1.42
CA GLY A 50 -9.01 -12.07 -2.74
C GLY A 50 -10.06 -11.12 -3.33
N LEU A 51 -10.40 -10.02 -2.66
CA LEU A 51 -11.34 -9.06 -3.24
C LEU A 51 -10.72 -8.40 -4.49
N PRO A 52 -11.46 -8.30 -5.60
CA PRO A 52 -10.96 -7.74 -6.86
C PRO A 52 -10.95 -6.20 -6.86
N TYR A 53 -11.10 -5.58 -5.69
CA TYR A 53 -11.11 -4.13 -5.48
C TYR A 53 -10.46 -3.79 -4.14
N ILE A 54 -10.05 -2.53 -3.99
CA ILE A 54 -9.59 -1.96 -2.72
C ILE A 54 -10.82 -1.46 -1.96
N GLY A 55 -10.98 -1.89 -0.71
CA GLY A 55 -12.04 -1.46 0.19
C GLY A 55 -11.50 -0.80 1.45
N VAL A 56 -12.30 0.07 2.06
CA VAL A 56 -12.02 0.68 3.38
C VAL A 56 -12.75 -0.14 4.44
N VAL A 57 -12.05 -0.47 5.53
CA VAL A 57 -12.69 -1.06 6.71
C VAL A 57 -13.27 0.06 7.58
N GLU A 58 -14.59 0.12 7.64
CA GLU A 58 -15.30 1.01 8.54
C GLU A 58 -15.19 0.49 9.98
N LYS A 59 -14.72 1.35 10.90
CA LYS A 59 -14.95 1.12 12.33
C LYS A 59 -16.41 1.46 12.62
N LYS A 60 -17.20 0.46 13.03
CA LYS A 60 -18.43 0.75 13.77
C LYS A 60 -18.02 1.16 15.18
N SER A 61 -18.25 2.43 15.51
CA SER A 61 -18.23 2.95 16.88
C SER A 61 -19.36 2.37 17.72
#